data_AF-A0A2H3AQS0-F1
#
_entry.id   AF-A0A2H3AQS0-F1
#
_cell.length_a   1.000
_cell.length_b   1.000
_cell.length_c   1.000
_cell.angle_alpha   90.00
_cell.angle_beta   90.00
_cell.angle_gamma   90.00
#
_symmetry.space_group_name_H-M   'P 1'
#
loop_
_entity.id
_entity.type
_entity.pdbx_description
1 polymer ?
#
loop_
_entity_poly.entity_id
_entity_poly.type
_entity_poly.pdbx_seq_one_letter_code
_entity_poly.pdbx_strand_id
1 'polypeptide(L)'
;SYSPEPLTTHEQANILHRCVSAMQPSEFEESGYTVCGQLVPLNRLSRSKHVSCFFSVLNNDACTRKEQSSVSELVACLDGPVIDRTTDLICLDCRASVHKGVVPKNAFTGDLWLGEIPKVLSHLSFVERMLISYVHHNCCFVRVALAG
;
A
#
# COMPACT_ATOMS: atom_id res chain seq x y z
N SER A 1 -20.23 38.94 -33.04
CA SER A 1 -19.40 38.52 -31.90
C SER A 1 -20.32 38.11 -30.78
N TYR A 2 -20.33 36.84 -30.41
CA TYR A 2 -21.14 36.34 -29.30
C TYR A 2 -20.27 36.32 -28.05
N SER A 3 -20.45 37.31 -27.17
CA SER A 3 -19.95 37.19 -25.80
C SER A 3 -21.01 36.47 -24.99
N PRO A 4 -20.63 35.45 -24.19
CA PRO A 4 -21.59 34.80 -23.31
C PRO A 4 -22.18 35.83 -22.33
N GLU A 5 -23.45 35.63 -21.98
CA GLU A 5 -24.10 36.47 -20.98
C GLU A 5 -23.36 36.38 -19.63
N PRO A 6 -23.34 37.49 -18.86
CA PRO A 6 -22.73 37.50 -17.55
C PRO A 6 -23.43 36.52 -16.60
N LEU A 7 -22.63 35.84 -15.78
CA LEU A 7 -23.13 34.88 -14.78
C LEU A 7 -24.08 35.56 -13.80
N THR A 8 -25.20 34.88 -13.51
CA THR A 8 -26.12 35.28 -12.45
C THR A 8 -25.47 35.11 -11.08
N THR A 9 -25.96 35.84 -10.07
CA THR A 9 -25.47 35.73 -8.69
C THR A 9 -25.59 34.29 -8.14
N HIS A 10 -26.63 33.55 -8.55
CA HIS A 10 -26.82 32.15 -8.17
C HIS A 10 -25.76 31.23 -8.78
N GLU A 11 -25.40 31.44 -10.05
CA GLU A 11 -24.33 30.67 -10.70
C GLU A 11 -22.97 30.98 -10.07
N GLN A 12 -22.69 32.26 -9.76
CA GLN A 12 -21.49 32.65 -9.03
C GLN A 12 -21.42 31.98 -7.66
N ALA A 13 -22.52 31.98 -6.89
CA ALA A 13 -22.60 31.33 -5.59
C ALA A 13 -22.39 29.81 -5.69
N ASN A 14 -22.98 29.15 -6.70
CA ASN A 14 -22.79 27.72 -6.94
C ASN A 14 -21.35 27.38 -7.34
N ILE A 15 -20.72 28.20 -8.17
CA ILE A 15 -19.30 28.04 -8.52
C ILE A 15 -18.44 28.16 -7.27
N LEU A 16 -18.65 29.19 -6.45
CA LEU A 16 -17.94 29.38 -5.19
C LEU A 16 -18.14 28.19 -4.25
N HIS A 17 -19.38 27.73 -4.06
CA HIS A 17 -19.66 26.60 -3.20
C HIS A 17 -19.00 25.32 -3.71
N ARG A 18 -19.04 25.04 -5.01
CA ARG A 18 -18.35 23.88 -5.60
C ARG A 18 -16.84 23.97 -5.43
N CYS A 19 -16.28 25.17 -5.60
CA CYS A 19 -14.86 25.42 -5.40
C CYS A 19 -14.45 25.15 -3.94
N VAL A 20 -15.19 25.71 -2.98
CA VAL A 20 -14.94 25.52 -1.55
C VAL A 20 -15.14 24.06 -1.12
N SER A 21 -16.15 23.37 -1.66
CA SER A 21 -16.37 21.94 -1.43
C SER A 21 -15.23 21.08 -1.98
N ALA A 22 -14.77 21.35 -3.20
CA ALA A 22 -13.65 20.64 -3.80
C ALA A 22 -12.30 20.97 -3.11
N MET A 23 -12.22 22.11 -2.43
CA MET A 23 -11.04 22.55 -1.68
C MET A 23 -11.01 22.04 -0.22
N GLN A 24 -11.98 21.23 0.22
CA GLN A 24 -11.96 20.69 1.57
C GLN A 24 -10.76 19.75 1.77
N PRO A 25 -10.08 19.76 2.93
CA PRO A 25 -8.94 18.87 3.20
C PRO A 25 -9.27 17.40 2.97
N SER A 26 -10.50 16.96 3.28
CA SER A 26 -10.96 15.59 3.06
C SER A 26 -10.91 15.12 1.60
N GLU A 27 -10.84 16.04 0.63
CA GLU A 27 -10.72 15.73 -0.79
C GLU A 27 -9.25 15.50 -1.23
N PHE A 28 -8.27 15.98 -0.46
CA PHE A 28 -6.84 15.85 -0.79
C PHE A 28 -6.02 15.08 0.24
N GLU A 29 -6.49 14.97 1.48
CA GLU A 29 -5.81 14.18 2.48
C GLU A 29 -5.78 12.73 2.00
N GLU A 30 -4.57 12.20 1.88
CA GLU A 30 -4.32 10.83 1.46
C GLU A 30 -3.81 10.04 2.66
N SER A 31 -4.14 8.76 2.69
CA SER A 31 -3.59 7.85 3.67
C SER A 31 -3.31 6.49 3.05
N GLY A 32 -2.29 5.83 3.59
CA GLY A 32 -1.99 4.43 3.29
C GLY A 32 -3.00 3.51 3.96
N TYR A 33 -3.08 2.26 3.47
CA TYR A 33 -4.07 1.31 3.97
C TYR A 33 -3.58 -0.14 4.00
N THR A 34 -4.29 -0.93 4.80
CA THR A 34 -3.94 -2.26 5.33
C THR A 34 -3.52 -3.30 4.27
N VAL A 35 -4.03 -3.20 3.03
CA VAL A 35 -3.95 -4.32 2.07
C VAL A 35 -2.96 -4.09 0.92
N CYS A 36 -2.82 -2.87 0.41
CA CYS A 36 -1.81 -2.59 -0.60
C CYS A 36 -1.00 -1.31 -0.41
N GLY A 37 -1.18 -0.60 0.71
CA GLY A 37 -0.30 0.51 1.10
C GLY A 37 -0.25 1.69 0.12
N GLN A 38 -1.13 1.74 -0.87
CA GLN A 38 -1.16 2.86 -1.82
C GLN A 38 -1.70 4.09 -1.09
N LEU A 39 -1.20 5.26 -1.45
CA LEU A 39 -1.82 6.52 -1.03
C LEU A 39 -3.08 6.72 -1.87
N VAL A 40 -4.21 6.86 -1.18
CA VAL A 40 -5.50 7.22 -1.80
C VAL A 40 -6.21 8.25 -0.94
N PRO A 41 -7.07 9.10 -1.52
CA PRO A 41 -7.83 10.07 -0.76
C PRO A 41 -8.67 9.42 0.34
N LEU A 42 -8.82 10.10 1.48
CA LEU A 42 -9.60 9.59 2.63
C LEU A 42 -11.04 9.22 2.24
N ASN A 43 -11.65 9.92 1.29
CA ASN A 43 -12.99 9.61 0.77
C ASN A 43 -13.07 8.29 -0.02
N ARG A 44 -11.92 7.69 -0.37
CA ARG A 44 -11.77 6.35 -0.97
C ARG A 44 -11.35 5.27 0.04
N LEU A 45 -11.33 5.60 1.32
CA LEU A 45 -10.99 4.68 2.39
C LEU A 45 -12.22 4.31 3.23
N SER A 46 -12.16 3.14 3.83
CA SER A 46 -13.15 2.63 4.77
C SER A 46 -12.46 1.83 5.87
N ARG A 47 -13.15 1.53 6.96
CA ARG A 47 -12.57 0.75 8.05
C ARG A 47 -12.44 -0.73 7.69
N SER A 48 -11.23 -1.27 7.81
CA SER A 48 -10.87 -2.66 7.53
C SER A 48 -11.59 -3.67 8.43
N LYS A 49 -11.91 -3.27 9.67
CA LYS A 49 -12.63 -4.09 10.65
C LYS A 49 -13.96 -4.67 10.16
N HIS A 50 -14.61 -4.05 9.17
CA HIS A 50 -15.89 -4.54 8.62
C HIS A 50 -15.71 -5.69 7.62
N VAL A 51 -14.48 -5.94 7.16
CA VAL A 51 -14.17 -6.99 6.18
C VAL A 51 -13.01 -7.89 6.65
N SER A 52 -12.61 -7.78 7.91
CA SER A 52 -11.51 -8.58 8.48
C SER A 52 -11.78 -10.08 8.43
N CYS A 53 -13.05 -10.51 8.49
CA CYS A 53 -13.45 -11.91 8.34
C CYS A 53 -13.15 -12.49 6.95
N PHE A 54 -12.92 -11.65 5.94
CA PHE A 54 -12.58 -12.07 4.58
C PHE A 54 -11.07 -12.04 4.30
N PHE A 55 -10.24 -11.64 5.27
CA PHE A 55 -8.79 -11.52 5.07
C PHE A 55 -8.07 -12.84 4.86
N SER A 56 -8.72 -13.99 5.09
CA SER A 56 -8.13 -15.30 4.81
C SER A 56 -7.69 -15.48 3.35
N VAL A 57 -8.28 -14.73 2.41
CA VAL A 57 -7.83 -14.70 1.00
C VAL A 57 -6.41 -14.15 0.84
N LEU A 58 -5.96 -13.33 1.80
CA LEU A 58 -4.64 -12.72 1.82
C LEU A 58 -3.60 -13.60 2.55
N ASN A 59 -3.96 -14.80 3.00
CA ASN A 59 -2.98 -15.73 3.56
C ASN A 59 -2.06 -16.21 2.44
N ASN A 60 -0.76 -15.95 2.61
CA ASN A 60 0.25 -16.41 1.67
C ASN A 60 1.54 -16.76 2.42
N ASP A 61 1.67 -18.04 2.74
CA ASP A 61 2.83 -18.58 3.44
C ASP A 61 4.08 -18.56 2.55
N ALA A 62 3.95 -18.49 1.22
CA ALA A 62 5.10 -18.50 0.32
C ALA A 62 5.80 -17.13 0.20
N CYS A 63 5.08 -16.03 0.44
CA CYS A 63 5.54 -14.67 0.16
C CYS A 63 5.93 -13.85 1.40
N THR A 64 5.84 -14.43 2.60
CA THR A 64 6.26 -13.75 3.83
C THR A 64 7.43 -14.46 4.49
N ARG A 65 8.35 -13.69 5.09
CA ARG A 65 9.45 -14.21 5.89
C ARG A 65 9.53 -13.44 7.20
N LYS A 66 9.70 -14.18 8.30
CA LYS A 66 10.06 -13.61 9.60
C LYS A 66 11.49 -13.10 9.53
N GLU A 67 11.75 -11.98 10.21
CA GLU A 67 13.11 -11.49 10.43
C GLU A 67 13.94 -12.59 11.12
N GLN A 68 15.16 -12.80 10.62
CA GLN A 68 16.12 -13.71 11.25
C GLN A 68 17.12 -12.89 12.05
N SER A 69 17.23 -13.20 13.34
CA SER A 69 18.23 -12.57 14.22
C SER A 69 19.54 -13.34 14.23
N SER A 70 19.55 -14.58 13.75
CA SER A 70 20.73 -15.43 13.68
C SER A 70 20.70 -16.38 12.48
N VAL A 71 21.88 -16.80 12.02
CA VAL A 71 22.03 -17.76 10.90
C VAL A 71 21.53 -19.16 11.26
N SER A 72 21.42 -19.47 12.55
CA SER A 72 20.92 -20.75 13.05
C SER A 72 19.40 -20.83 13.13
N GLU A 73 18.69 -19.70 13.00
CA GLU A 73 17.24 -19.67 12.95
C GLU A 73 16.72 -20.23 11.63
N LEU A 74 15.70 -21.09 11.73
CA LEU A 74 15.02 -21.61 10.57
C LEU A 74 14.30 -20.49 9.82
N VAL A 75 14.35 -20.52 8.50
CA VAL A 75 13.53 -19.64 7.66
C VAL A 75 12.08 -20.02 7.90
N ALA A 76 11.31 -19.11 8.48
CA ALA A 76 9.90 -19.30 8.79
C ALA A 76 9.06 -18.17 8.20
N CYS A 77 7.85 -18.50 7.79
CA CYS A 77 6.91 -17.55 7.20
C CYS A 77 6.11 -16.85 8.30
N LEU A 78 5.55 -15.68 7.98
CA LEU A 78 4.65 -14.98 8.89
C LEU A 78 3.28 -15.63 8.82
N ASP A 79 2.75 -16.02 9.98
CA ASP A 79 1.44 -16.65 10.05
C ASP A 79 0.32 -15.61 9.86
N GLY A 80 -0.67 -15.98 9.04
CA GLY A 80 -1.89 -15.22 8.84
C GLY A 80 -1.90 -14.33 7.59
N PRO A 81 -2.87 -13.39 7.50
CA PRO A 81 -3.06 -12.62 6.30
C PRO A 81 -1.97 -11.57 6.14
N VAL A 82 -1.56 -11.39 4.89
CA VAL A 82 -0.52 -10.46 4.47
C VAL A 82 -1.09 -9.04 4.45
N ILE A 83 -1.00 -8.35 5.59
CA ILE A 83 -1.56 -7.02 5.82
C ILE A 83 -0.65 -6.12 6.65
N ASP A 84 -0.75 -4.81 6.44
CA ASP A 84 -0.18 -3.78 7.31
C ASP A 84 -1.04 -3.61 8.56
N ARG A 85 -0.47 -3.89 9.73
CA ARG A 85 -1.16 -3.86 11.03
C ARG A 85 -1.16 -2.49 11.69
N THR A 86 -0.49 -1.50 11.10
CA THR A 86 -0.37 -0.14 11.67
C THR A 86 -1.58 0.76 11.39
N THR A 87 -2.42 0.38 10.44
CA THR A 87 -3.60 1.14 9.99
C THR A 87 -4.87 0.29 10.07
N ASP A 88 -6.01 0.92 10.36
CA ASP A 88 -7.34 0.29 10.34
C ASP A 88 -8.13 0.63 9.06
N LEU A 89 -7.46 1.17 8.03
CA LEU A 89 -8.08 1.60 6.79
C LEU A 89 -7.90 0.57 5.67
N ILE A 90 -8.87 0.50 4.77
CA ILE A 90 -8.84 -0.28 3.52
C ILE A 90 -9.46 0.55 2.39
N CYS A 91 -8.83 0.59 1.22
CA CYS A 91 -9.42 1.25 0.07
C CYS A 91 -10.63 0.48 -0.49
N LEU A 92 -11.50 1.20 -1.21
CA LEU A 92 -12.71 0.62 -1.79
C LEU A 92 -12.42 -0.53 -2.76
N ASP A 93 -11.33 -0.47 -3.53
CA ASP A 93 -10.96 -1.52 -4.48
C ASP A 93 -10.53 -2.81 -3.77
N CYS A 94 -9.64 -2.69 -2.78
CA CYS A 94 -9.22 -3.84 -1.97
C CYS A 94 -10.40 -4.42 -1.19
N ARG A 95 -11.27 -3.57 -0.66
CA ARG A 95 -12.50 -4.01 0.01
C ARG A 95 -13.39 -4.83 -0.92
N ALA A 96 -13.60 -4.36 -2.15
CA ALA A 96 -14.42 -5.06 -3.14
C ALA A 96 -13.82 -6.40 -3.55
N SER A 97 -12.50 -6.47 -3.75
CA SER A 97 -11.78 -7.71 -4.07
C SER A 97 -11.84 -8.73 -2.93
N VAL A 98 -11.50 -8.30 -1.71
CA VAL A 98 -11.49 -9.16 -0.52
C VAL A 98 -12.89 -9.72 -0.23
N HIS A 99 -13.93 -8.91 -0.35
CA HIS A 99 -15.31 -9.35 -0.19
C HIS A 99 -15.74 -10.40 -1.25
N LYS A 100 -15.09 -10.42 -2.42
CA LYS A 100 -15.31 -11.44 -3.46
C LYS A 100 -14.44 -12.68 -3.26
N GLY A 101 -13.61 -12.73 -2.22
CA GLY A 101 -12.62 -13.80 -2.04
C GLY A 101 -11.52 -13.78 -3.10
N VAL A 102 -11.20 -12.60 -3.65
CA VAL A 102 -10.13 -12.42 -4.65
C VAL A 102 -8.99 -11.59 -4.05
N VAL A 103 -7.75 -12.02 -4.27
CA VAL A 103 -6.56 -11.24 -3.90
C VAL A 103 -6.53 -9.95 -4.74
N PRO A 104 -6.53 -8.75 -4.11
CA PRO A 104 -6.42 -7.51 -4.85
C PRO A 104 -5.13 -7.44 -5.68
N LYS A 105 -5.19 -6.86 -6.87
CA LYS A 105 -4.06 -6.81 -7.81
C LYS A 105 -2.79 -6.21 -7.20
N ASN A 106 -2.94 -5.16 -6.41
CA ASN A 106 -1.82 -4.44 -5.80
C ASN A 106 -1.54 -4.94 -4.38
N ALA A 107 -2.23 -5.97 -3.89
CA ALA A 107 -2.01 -6.49 -2.55
C ALA A 107 -0.53 -6.77 -2.33
N PHE A 108 -0.11 -6.64 -1.08
CA PHE A 108 1.30 -6.80 -0.71
C PHE A 108 1.87 -8.22 -0.96
N THR A 109 1.15 -9.10 -1.63
CA THR A 109 1.52 -10.47 -2.00
C THR A 109 2.68 -10.56 -3.00
N GLY A 110 3.24 -9.46 -3.49
CA GLY A 110 4.38 -9.49 -4.41
C GLY A 110 5.70 -9.40 -3.65
N ASP A 111 6.21 -10.52 -3.09
CA ASP A 111 7.57 -10.77 -2.55
C ASP A 111 8.29 -9.63 -1.78
N LEU A 112 7.57 -8.60 -1.36
CA LEU A 112 8.09 -7.39 -0.75
C LEU A 112 7.90 -7.50 0.76
N TRP A 113 8.93 -7.06 1.48
CA TRP A 113 8.90 -7.01 2.94
C TRP A 113 7.68 -6.24 3.43
N LEU A 114 6.94 -6.84 4.35
CA LEU A 114 5.80 -6.22 5.00
C LEU A 114 6.01 -6.16 6.49
N GLY A 115 6.00 -4.94 7.00
CA GLY A 115 6.21 -4.66 8.41
C GLY A 115 7.08 -3.43 8.58
N GLU A 116 7.23 -3.03 9.83
CA GLU A 116 8.20 -2.01 10.18
C GLU A 116 9.59 -2.41 9.68
N ILE A 117 10.33 -1.42 9.20
CA ILE A 117 11.72 -1.62 8.82
C ILE A 117 12.47 -2.06 10.08
N PRO A 118 13.16 -3.22 10.07
CA PRO A 118 13.97 -3.66 11.19
C PRO A 118 14.89 -2.55 11.69
N LYS A 119 15.09 -2.46 13.02
CA LYS A 119 15.97 -1.44 13.62
C LYS A 119 17.39 -1.48 13.05
N VAL A 120 17.84 -2.67 12.64
CA VAL A 120 19.14 -2.87 11.99
C VAL A 120 19.21 -2.20 10.60
N LEU A 121 18.08 -2.04 9.91
CA LEU A 121 17.97 -1.37 8.62
C LEU A 121 17.58 0.12 8.74
N SER A 122 17.08 0.57 9.89
CA SER A 122 16.63 1.96 10.07
C SER A 122 17.77 2.98 10.23
N HIS A 123 18.98 2.53 10.60
CA HIS A 123 20.14 3.40 10.91
C HIS A 123 21.41 3.06 10.13
N LEU A 124 21.26 2.65 8.87
CA LEU A 124 22.40 2.31 8.02
C LEU A 124 23.27 3.55 7.73
N SER A 125 24.59 3.38 7.82
CA SER A 125 25.58 4.33 7.33
C SER A 125 25.52 4.45 5.80
N PHE A 126 26.15 5.49 5.25
CA PHE A 126 26.25 5.68 3.80
C PHE A 126 26.91 4.47 3.10
N VAL A 127 27.95 3.90 3.72
CA VAL A 127 28.68 2.75 3.17
C VAL A 127 27.80 1.50 3.17
N GLU A 128 27.07 1.23 4.25
CA GLU A 128 26.16 0.07 4.34
C GLU A 128 25.01 0.18 3.32
N ARG A 129 24.46 1.39 3.12
CA ARG A 129 23.46 1.63 2.06
C ARG A 129 24.03 1.36 0.67
N MET A 130 25.24 1.82 0.38
CA MET A 130 25.92 1.54 -0.88
C MET A 130 26.15 0.04 -1.08
N LEU A 131 26.58 -0.66 -0.04
CA LEU A 131 26.83 -2.10 -0.07
C LEU A 131 25.54 -2.89 -0.33
N ILE A 132 24.46 -2.58 0.39
CA ILE A 132 23.14 -3.21 0.18
C ILE A 132 22.65 -2.95 -1.25
N SER A 133 22.76 -1.72 -1.74
CA SER A 133 22.38 -1.38 -3.12
C SER A 133 23.20 -2.16 -4.15
N TYR A 134 24.50 -2.31 -3.92
CA TYR A 134 25.40 -3.07 -4.80
C TYR A 134 25.07 -4.56 -4.80
N VAL A 135 24.82 -5.15 -3.63
CA VAL A 135 24.40 -6.56 -3.49
C VAL A 135 23.07 -6.80 -4.18
N HIS A 136 22.06 -5.95 -3.95
CA HIS A 136 20.76 -6.05 -4.64
C HIS A 136 20.91 -6.00 -6.15
N HIS A 137 21.73 -5.07 -6.65
CA HIS A 137 22.00 -4.96 -8.08
C HIS A 137 22.62 -6.25 -8.62
N ASN A 138 23.65 -6.80 -7.97
CA ASN A 138 24.35 -8.00 -8.44
C ASN A 138 23.51 -9.29 -8.29
N CYS A 139 22.78 -9.46 -7.19
CA CYS A 139 21.92 -10.63 -6.97
C CYS A 139 20.73 -10.67 -7.93
N CYS A 140 20.18 -9.53 -8.37
CA CYS A 140 19.13 -9.48 -9.38
C CYS A 140 19.58 -9.99 -10.76
N PHE A 141 20.88 -9.96 -11.10
CA PHE A 141 21.40 -10.44 -12.39
C PHE A 141 21.76 -11.93 -12.41
N VAL A 142 21.89 -12.60 -11.27
CA VAL A 142 22.23 -14.03 -11.21
C VAL A 142 20.95 -14.88 -11.31
N ARG A 143 20.28 -14.87 -12.47
CA ARG A 143 19.42 -15.99 -12.87
C ARG A 143 20.31 -17.05 -13.49
N VAL A 144 20.66 -18.07 -12.71
CA VAL A 144 21.38 -19.24 -13.23
C VAL A 144 20.46 -19.94 -14.22
N ALA A 145 20.77 -19.89 -15.51
CA ALA A 145 20.21 -20.81 -16.47
C ALA A 145 20.70 -22.22 -16.09
N LEU A 146 19.82 -23.03 -15.52
CA LEU A 146 20.00 -24.48 -15.50
C LEU A 146 19.95 -24.94 -16.96
N ALA A 147 21.13 -25.07 -17.57
CA ALA A 147 21.29 -25.72 -18.86
C ALA A 147 20.94 -27.20 -18.68
N GLY A 148 19.86 -27.63 -19.33
CA GLY A 148 19.59 -29.03 -19.64
C GLY A 148 20.17 -29.39 -21.00
#